data_AF-A0A528M9N7-F1
#
_entry.id   AF-A0A528M9N7-F1
#
_cell.length_a   1.000
_cell.length_b   1.000
_cell.length_c   1.000
_cell.angle_alpha   90.00
_cell.angle_beta   90.00
_cell.angle_gamma   90.00
#
_symmetry.space_group_name_H-M   'P 1'
#
loop_
_entity.id
_entity.type
_entity.pdbx_description
1 polymer ?
#
loop_
_entity_poly.entity_id
_entity_poly.type
_entity_poly.pdbx_seq_one_letter_code
_entity_poly.pdbx_strand_id
1 'polypeptide(L)'
;MSRCIEKLGVTILCLTAFPALAGVDVEQALESFHTTCLAHGPDFDRTTATADKLGWAPIAEDTFAKLAPLENARAMRGWRATGKAMPEGTVVGVSKATLNGKAVQTCTVAIVDVHVESFLKSFFTRTDAEKISEERNEVQVSRLYILIAGDRKQFVNLKFPASTGEGMIVASSITGE
;
A
#
# COMPACT_ATOMS: atom_id res chain seq x y z
N MET A 1 22.96 54.81 6.00
CA MET A 1 24.36 55.12 6.31
C MET A 1 25.09 53.83 6.64
N SER A 2 26.16 53.58 5.90
CA SER A 2 27.05 52.43 5.95
C SER A 2 27.66 52.19 7.33
N ARG A 3 27.87 50.92 7.67
CA ARG A 3 29.08 50.42 8.36
C ARG A 3 29.17 48.90 8.21
N CYS A 4 29.74 48.46 7.08
CA CYS A 4 30.46 47.21 7.01
C CYS A 4 31.75 47.38 7.82
N ILE A 5 31.95 46.56 8.85
CA ILE A 5 33.27 46.33 9.43
C ILE A 5 33.69 44.94 8.94
N GLU A 6 34.65 44.93 8.03
CA GLU A 6 35.44 43.78 7.61
C GLU A 6 36.28 43.28 8.79
N LYS A 7 36.21 42.00 9.16
CA LYS A 7 37.36 41.18 9.63
C LYS A 7 36.99 39.68 9.66
N LEU A 8 37.78 38.90 8.91
CA LEU A 8 38.06 37.45 9.04
C LEU A 8 36.89 36.46 9.00
N GLY A 9 36.50 36.11 7.78
CA GLY A 9 36.65 34.75 7.26
C GLY A 9 36.32 33.57 8.19
N VAL A 10 35.03 33.34 8.43
CA VAL A 10 34.52 31.99 8.65
C VAL A 10 33.41 31.79 7.63
N THR A 11 33.75 31.14 6.52
CA THR A 11 32.75 30.65 5.57
C THR A 11 32.06 29.46 6.25
N ILE A 12 31.01 29.73 7.03
CA ILE A 12 30.07 28.70 7.42
C ILE A 12 29.40 28.27 6.12
N LEU A 13 29.86 27.14 5.56
CA LEU A 13 29.08 26.41 4.57
C LEU A 13 27.77 26.02 5.27
N CYS A 14 26.70 26.77 5.00
CA CYS A 14 25.37 26.24 5.21
C CYS A 14 25.26 25.02 4.30
N LEU A 15 25.45 23.82 4.87
CA LEU A 15 24.91 22.59 4.33
C LEU A 15 23.41 22.80 4.24
N THR A 16 22.96 23.31 3.10
CA THR A 16 21.57 23.17 2.69
C THR A 16 21.39 21.68 2.51
N ALA A 17 20.90 21.02 3.56
CA ALA A 17 20.30 19.72 3.40
C ALA A 17 19.17 19.94 2.40
N PHE A 18 19.42 19.59 1.14
CA PHE A 18 18.36 19.43 0.16
C PHE A 18 17.32 18.56 0.85
N PRO A 19 16.04 18.96 0.92
CA PRO A 19 15.04 18.02 1.34
C PRO A 19 15.13 16.90 0.31
N ALA A 20 15.67 15.75 0.71
CA ALA A 20 15.37 14.52 0.02
C ALA A 20 13.85 14.52 -0.04
N LEU A 21 13.28 14.42 -1.25
CA LEU A 21 11.86 14.11 -1.38
C LEU A 21 11.68 12.85 -0.54
N ALA A 22 11.11 13.03 0.66
CA ALA A 22 11.00 11.93 1.59
C ALA A 22 9.99 10.99 0.95
N GLY A 23 10.41 9.76 0.68
CA GLY A 23 9.49 8.69 0.30
C GLY A 23 8.33 8.60 1.29
N VAL A 24 7.29 7.87 0.89
CA VAL A 24 6.10 7.69 1.72
C VAL A 24 6.49 7.10 3.08
N ASP A 25 5.96 7.70 4.15
CA ASP A 25 6.14 7.18 5.50
C ASP A 25 5.61 5.75 5.60
N VAL A 26 6.47 4.84 6.05
CA VAL A 26 6.19 3.40 6.07
C VAL A 26 5.03 3.07 7.00
N GLU A 27 4.93 3.75 8.14
CA GLU A 27 3.84 3.52 9.08
C GLU A 27 2.52 4.03 8.54
N GLN A 28 2.51 5.17 7.84
CA GLN A 28 1.32 5.65 7.14
C GLN A 28 0.88 4.70 6.03
N ALA A 29 1.81 4.16 5.24
CA ALA A 29 1.51 3.19 4.20
C ALA A 29 0.89 1.91 4.79
N LEU A 30 1.49 1.39 5.87
CA LEU A 30 1.00 0.19 6.54
C LEU A 30 -0.35 0.44 7.23
N GLU A 31 -0.55 1.60 7.84
CA GLU A 31 -1.84 1.97 8.45
C GLU A 31 -2.94 2.12 7.40
N SER A 32 -2.62 2.64 6.21
CA SER A 32 -3.55 2.72 5.09
C SER A 32 -4.05 1.32 4.69
N PHE A 33 -3.14 0.35 4.58
CA PHE A 33 -3.52 -1.05 4.32
C PHE A 33 -4.31 -1.66 5.49
N HIS A 34 -3.85 -1.45 6.72
CA HIS A 34 -4.47 -2.01 7.91
C HIS A 34 -5.92 -1.55 8.09
N THR A 35 -6.16 -0.24 8.12
CA THR A 35 -7.49 0.34 8.32
C THR A 35 -8.46 0.03 7.19
N THR A 36 -7.96 -0.01 5.95
CA THR A 36 -8.79 -0.17 4.75
C THR A 36 -9.14 -1.62 4.48
N CYS A 37 -8.17 -2.53 4.58
CA CYS A 37 -8.30 -3.90 4.09
C CYS A 37 -8.17 -4.99 5.15
N LEU A 38 -7.51 -4.75 6.29
CA LEU A 38 -7.29 -5.79 7.32
C LEU A 38 -8.30 -5.68 8.48
N ALA A 39 -8.45 -4.51 9.08
CA ALA A 39 -9.15 -4.30 10.34
C ALA A 39 -10.59 -4.80 10.32
N HIS A 40 -11.29 -4.59 9.20
CA HIS A 40 -12.67 -5.06 8.97
C HIS A 40 -12.78 -6.11 7.85
N GLY A 41 -11.64 -6.60 7.36
CA GLY A 41 -11.54 -7.47 6.19
C GLY A 41 -12.02 -6.82 4.89
N PRO A 42 -11.84 -7.50 3.75
CA PRO A 42 -12.44 -7.12 2.47
C PRO A 42 -13.97 -7.06 2.52
N ASP A 43 -14.53 -5.97 2.00
CA ASP A 43 -15.97 -5.80 1.82
C ASP A 43 -16.22 -4.84 0.65
N PHE A 44 -16.74 -5.39 -0.44
CA PHE A 44 -16.95 -4.70 -1.69
C PHE A 44 -17.92 -3.53 -1.56
N ASP A 45 -19.03 -3.75 -0.86
CA ASP A 45 -20.14 -2.80 -0.81
C ASP A 45 -19.81 -1.68 0.19
N ARG A 46 -19.21 -2.01 1.34
CA ARG A 46 -18.71 -1.03 2.32
C ARG A 46 -17.61 -0.16 1.75
N THR A 47 -16.66 -0.74 1.02
CA THR A 47 -15.54 0.01 0.45
C THR A 47 -16.02 0.93 -0.68
N THR A 48 -16.96 0.45 -1.52
CA THR A 48 -17.62 1.29 -2.53
C THR A 48 -18.31 2.48 -1.89
N ALA A 49 -19.14 2.26 -0.85
CA ALA A 49 -19.83 3.34 -0.16
C ALA A 49 -18.85 4.34 0.50
N THR A 50 -17.71 3.83 0.99
CA THR A 50 -16.65 4.67 1.56
C THR A 50 -15.99 5.54 0.48
N ALA A 51 -15.65 4.96 -0.66
CA ALA A 51 -15.08 5.69 -1.79
C ALA A 51 -16.02 6.80 -2.29
N ASP A 52 -17.31 6.51 -2.42
CA ASP A 52 -18.32 7.49 -2.83
C ASP A 52 -18.43 8.63 -1.81
N LYS A 53 -18.48 8.30 -0.51
CA LYS A 53 -18.53 9.29 0.58
C LYS A 53 -17.30 10.20 0.62
N LEU A 54 -16.12 9.64 0.34
CA LEU A 54 -14.84 10.35 0.36
C LEU A 54 -14.53 11.05 -0.96
N GLY A 55 -15.35 10.86 -2.00
CA GLY A 55 -15.13 11.44 -3.32
C GLY A 55 -13.87 10.92 -4.01
N TRP A 56 -13.50 9.66 -3.76
CA TRP A 56 -12.33 9.07 -4.42
C TRP A 56 -12.58 8.92 -5.92
N ALA A 57 -11.57 9.26 -6.73
CA ALA A 57 -11.71 9.25 -8.17
C ALA A 57 -11.68 7.80 -8.69
N PRO A 58 -12.70 7.31 -9.40
CA PRO A 58 -12.69 5.96 -9.94
C PRO A 58 -11.56 5.79 -10.96
N ILE A 59 -10.95 4.61 -10.99
CA ILE A 59 -10.03 4.21 -12.05
C ILE A 59 -10.68 3.16 -12.95
N ALA A 60 -10.16 3.02 -14.17
CA ALA A 60 -10.65 2.02 -15.10
C ALA A 60 -10.39 0.60 -14.57
N GLU A 61 -11.32 -0.30 -14.83
CA GLU A 61 -11.30 -1.68 -14.32
C GLU A 61 -10.05 -2.44 -14.78
N ASP A 62 -9.67 -2.31 -16.04
CA ASP A 62 -8.47 -2.89 -16.63
C ASP A 62 -7.17 -2.37 -15.99
N THR A 63 -7.20 -1.15 -15.45
CA THR A 63 -6.09 -0.56 -14.71
C THR A 63 -6.00 -1.18 -13.32
N PHE A 64 -7.12 -1.36 -12.63
CA PHE A 64 -7.14 -2.02 -11.32
C PHE A 64 -6.83 -3.52 -11.42
N ALA A 65 -7.26 -4.19 -12.48
CA ALA A 65 -7.04 -5.62 -12.70
C ALA A 65 -5.56 -6.01 -12.60
N LYS A 66 -4.64 -5.12 -12.99
CA LYS A 66 -3.18 -5.32 -12.90
C LYS A 66 -2.66 -5.37 -11.45
N LEU A 67 -3.42 -4.81 -10.50
CA LEU A 67 -3.09 -4.77 -9.07
C LEU A 67 -3.81 -5.86 -8.28
N ALA A 68 -4.93 -6.36 -8.80
CA ALA A 68 -5.74 -7.36 -8.11
C ALA A 68 -4.91 -8.62 -7.76
N PRO A 69 -5.17 -9.25 -6.60
CA PRO A 69 -4.43 -10.44 -6.18
C PRO A 69 -4.95 -11.72 -6.85
N LEU A 70 -6.14 -11.67 -7.46
CA LEU A 70 -6.80 -12.80 -8.10
C LEU A 70 -7.24 -12.40 -9.51
N GLU A 71 -6.98 -13.29 -10.46
CA GLU A 71 -7.47 -13.19 -11.84
C GLU A 71 -8.97 -13.49 -11.93
N ASN A 72 -9.60 -13.07 -13.03
CA ASN A 72 -10.99 -13.43 -13.39
C ASN A 72 -12.03 -13.10 -12.29
N ALA A 73 -11.93 -11.92 -11.67
CA ALA A 73 -12.93 -11.46 -10.73
C ALA A 73 -14.32 -11.35 -11.39
N ARG A 74 -15.37 -11.72 -10.66
CA ARG A 74 -16.77 -11.56 -11.13
C ARG A 74 -17.27 -10.12 -11.04
N ALA A 75 -16.62 -9.32 -10.21
CA ALA A 75 -16.82 -7.88 -10.11
C ALA A 75 -15.56 -7.27 -9.48
N MET A 76 -15.15 -6.09 -9.96
CA MET A 76 -14.11 -5.31 -9.31
C MET A 76 -14.37 -3.82 -9.46
N ARG A 77 -13.85 -3.05 -8.50
CA ARG A 77 -13.86 -1.58 -8.53
C ARG A 77 -12.56 -1.07 -7.94
N GLY A 78 -12.05 0.02 -8.50
CA GLY A 78 -10.85 0.68 -8.00
C GLY A 78 -11.00 2.18 -8.03
N TRP A 79 -10.28 2.85 -7.15
CA TRP A 79 -10.24 4.30 -7.03
C TRP A 79 -8.83 4.78 -6.71
N ARG A 80 -8.52 6.01 -7.13
CA ARG A 80 -7.41 6.78 -6.56
C ARG A 80 -7.93 7.50 -5.32
N ALA A 81 -7.40 7.10 -4.17
CA ALA A 81 -7.75 7.71 -2.90
C ALA A 81 -7.19 9.12 -2.80
N THR A 82 -7.95 9.99 -2.15
CA THR A 82 -7.62 11.40 -1.92
C THR A 82 -7.82 11.77 -0.46
N GLY A 83 -7.13 12.82 -0.01
CA GLY A 83 -7.21 13.33 1.36
C GLY A 83 -6.00 12.97 2.22
N LYS A 84 -5.99 13.42 3.47
CA LYS A 84 -4.83 13.27 4.38
C LYS A 84 -4.71 11.89 5.05
N ALA A 85 -5.72 11.05 4.92
CA ALA A 85 -5.77 9.74 5.57
C ALA A 85 -4.84 8.71 4.91
N MET A 86 -4.48 8.93 3.65
CA MET A 86 -3.62 8.04 2.86
C MET A 86 -2.53 8.85 2.14
N PRO A 87 -1.40 8.23 1.83
CA PRO A 87 -0.40 8.84 0.95
C PRO A 87 -1.00 9.25 -0.40
N GLU A 88 -0.50 10.33 -0.98
CA GLU A 88 -0.93 10.79 -2.29
C GLU A 88 -0.71 9.71 -3.36
N GLY A 89 -1.65 9.57 -4.29
CA GLY A 89 -1.56 8.58 -5.37
C GLY A 89 -1.91 7.15 -4.97
N THR A 90 -2.27 6.90 -3.69
CA THR A 90 -2.75 5.59 -3.23
C THR A 90 -3.93 5.11 -4.08
N VAL A 91 -3.84 3.87 -4.57
CA VAL A 91 -4.96 3.19 -5.22
C VAL A 91 -5.58 2.23 -4.23
N VAL A 92 -6.90 2.28 -4.09
CA VAL A 92 -7.67 1.31 -3.32
C VAL A 92 -8.61 0.60 -4.28
N GLY A 93 -8.78 -0.71 -4.13
CA GLY A 93 -9.82 -1.40 -4.87
C GLY A 93 -10.28 -2.68 -4.19
N VAL A 94 -11.42 -3.16 -4.65
CA VAL A 94 -12.09 -4.34 -4.12
C VAL A 94 -12.56 -5.21 -5.26
N SER A 95 -12.57 -6.52 -5.02
CA SER A 95 -13.13 -7.46 -5.97
C SER A 95 -13.90 -8.58 -5.28
N LYS A 96 -14.89 -9.11 -5.99
CA LYS A 96 -15.54 -10.38 -5.68
C LYS A 96 -14.99 -11.41 -6.65
N ALA A 97 -14.52 -12.56 -6.15
CA ALA A 97 -13.87 -13.59 -6.96
C ALA A 97 -14.18 -15.00 -6.43
N THR A 98 -13.61 -16.01 -7.08
CA THR A 98 -13.66 -17.40 -6.63
C THR A 98 -12.25 -17.93 -6.46
N LEU A 99 -11.93 -18.50 -5.30
CA LEU A 99 -10.65 -19.15 -5.02
C LEU A 99 -10.91 -20.59 -4.60
N ASN A 100 -10.37 -21.56 -5.36
CA ASN A 100 -10.58 -23.00 -5.13
C ASN A 100 -12.06 -23.38 -4.96
N GLY A 101 -12.92 -22.83 -5.82
CA GLY A 101 -14.37 -23.07 -5.79
C GLY A 101 -15.14 -22.35 -4.69
N LYS A 102 -14.48 -21.55 -3.85
CA LYS A 102 -15.12 -20.77 -2.78
C LYS A 102 -15.23 -19.30 -3.16
N ALA A 103 -16.37 -18.68 -2.86
CA ALA A 103 -16.54 -17.24 -3.01
C ALA A 103 -15.62 -16.50 -2.03
N VAL A 104 -14.92 -15.50 -2.54
CA VAL A 104 -14.02 -14.66 -1.77
C VAL A 104 -14.20 -13.19 -2.15
N GLN A 105 -13.91 -12.31 -1.20
CA GLN A 105 -13.74 -10.89 -1.44
C GLN A 105 -12.28 -10.50 -1.24
N THR A 106 -11.83 -9.51 -2.01
CA THR A 106 -10.50 -8.95 -1.89
C THR A 106 -10.56 -7.44 -1.70
N CYS A 107 -9.59 -6.91 -0.96
CA CYS A 107 -9.34 -5.49 -0.82
C CYS A 107 -7.85 -5.25 -1.02
N THR A 108 -7.50 -4.33 -1.91
CA THR A 108 -6.13 -4.03 -2.31
C THR A 108 -5.84 -2.56 -2.08
N VAL A 109 -4.68 -2.27 -1.49
CA VAL A 109 -4.08 -0.94 -1.46
C VAL A 109 -2.76 -1.01 -2.22
N ALA A 110 -2.54 -0.09 -3.17
CA ALA A 110 -1.28 0.09 -3.86
C ALA A 110 -0.72 1.48 -3.58
N ILE A 111 0.53 1.54 -3.14
CA ILE A 111 1.21 2.77 -2.69
C ILE A 111 2.60 2.82 -3.32
N VAL A 112 2.94 3.94 -3.95
CA VAL A 112 4.25 4.20 -4.58
C VAL A 112 5.23 4.81 -3.59
N ASP A 113 6.51 4.85 -3.95
CA ASP A 113 7.58 5.51 -3.21
C ASP A 113 7.71 5.04 -1.75
N VAL A 114 7.40 3.76 -1.50
CA VAL A 114 7.55 3.12 -0.18
C VAL A 114 8.87 2.36 -0.14
N HIS A 115 9.66 2.55 0.92
CA HIS A 115 10.87 1.74 1.14
C HIS A 115 10.49 0.28 1.45
N VAL A 116 10.73 -0.62 0.50
CA VAL A 116 10.18 -1.99 0.48
C VAL A 116 10.60 -2.80 1.70
N GLU A 117 11.89 -2.82 2.03
CA GLU A 117 12.40 -3.60 3.16
C GLU A 117 11.87 -3.10 4.50
N SER A 118 11.70 -1.79 4.63
CA SER A 118 11.16 -1.16 5.84
C SER A 118 9.68 -1.49 6.00
N PHE A 119 8.91 -1.44 4.91
CA PHE A 119 7.51 -1.86 4.91
C PHE A 119 7.35 -3.31 5.33
N LEU A 120 8.12 -4.23 4.74
CA LEU A 120 8.06 -5.64 5.09
C LEU A 120 8.43 -5.87 6.55
N LYS A 121 9.50 -5.23 7.04
CA LYS A 121 9.90 -5.32 8.46
C LYS A 121 8.79 -4.83 9.39
N SER A 122 8.18 -3.68 9.10
CA SER A 122 7.09 -3.14 9.91
C SER A 122 5.86 -4.04 9.86
N PHE A 123 5.49 -4.54 8.68
CA PHE A 123 4.39 -5.49 8.50
C PHE A 123 4.54 -6.73 9.39
N PHE A 124 5.73 -7.36 9.44
CA PHE A 124 5.98 -8.53 10.31
C PHE A 124 6.11 -8.17 11.79
N THR A 125 6.45 -6.94 12.12
CA THR A 125 6.50 -6.49 13.52
C THR A 125 5.08 -6.29 14.08
N ARG A 126 4.13 -5.92 13.22
CA ARG A 126 2.75 -5.59 13.61
C ARG A 126 1.74 -6.73 13.36
N THR A 127 2.16 -7.83 12.75
CA THR A 127 1.28 -8.95 12.41
C THR A 127 1.90 -10.29 12.79
N ASP A 128 1.05 -11.30 12.96
CA ASP A 128 1.43 -12.70 13.13
C ASP A 128 1.58 -13.43 11.79
N ALA A 129 1.92 -12.69 10.71
CA ALA A 129 1.86 -13.22 9.37
C ALA A 129 2.85 -14.36 9.11
N GLU A 130 2.32 -15.52 8.72
CA GLU A 130 3.08 -16.70 8.32
C GLU A 130 3.09 -16.82 6.79
N LYS A 131 4.28 -16.98 6.19
CA LYS A 131 4.41 -17.11 4.74
C LYS A 131 3.92 -18.48 4.26
N ILE A 132 2.99 -18.47 3.32
CA ILE A 132 2.43 -19.67 2.68
C ILE A 132 3.15 -19.96 1.36
N SER A 133 3.39 -18.94 0.54
CA SER A 133 4.06 -19.10 -0.75
C SER A 133 4.79 -17.84 -1.19
N GLU A 134 5.69 -18.00 -2.16
CA GLU A 134 6.41 -16.92 -2.82
C GLU A 134 6.58 -17.25 -4.30
N GLU A 135 6.24 -16.30 -5.15
CA GLU A 135 6.57 -16.26 -6.57
C GLU A 135 7.52 -15.09 -6.81
N ARG A 136 8.56 -15.32 -7.60
CA ARG A 136 9.59 -14.30 -7.89
C ARG A 136 9.98 -14.39 -9.35
N ASN A 137 10.04 -13.23 -10.00
CA ASN A 137 10.73 -13.03 -11.27
C ASN A 137 11.73 -11.88 -11.15
N GLU A 138 12.36 -11.49 -12.26
CA GLU A 138 13.38 -10.45 -12.29
C GLU A 138 12.86 -9.06 -11.90
N VAL A 139 11.55 -8.82 -12.01
CA VAL A 139 10.92 -7.52 -11.82
C VAL A 139 10.18 -7.44 -10.49
N GLN A 140 9.52 -8.52 -10.07
CA GLN A 140 8.55 -8.52 -8.99
C GLN A 140 8.66 -9.77 -8.13
N VAL A 141 8.33 -9.58 -6.85
CA VAL A 141 8.08 -10.62 -5.87
C VAL A 141 6.62 -10.55 -5.47
N SER A 142 5.94 -11.69 -5.45
CA SER A 142 4.59 -11.87 -4.93
C SER A 142 4.64 -12.88 -3.81
N ARG A 143 4.21 -12.51 -2.59
CA ARG A 143 4.21 -13.40 -1.43
C ARG A 143 2.81 -13.51 -0.86
N LEU A 144 2.39 -14.74 -0.58
CA LEU A 144 1.13 -15.02 0.10
C LEU A 144 1.40 -15.37 1.55
N TYR A 145 0.65 -14.75 2.44
CA TYR A 145 0.70 -14.94 3.87
C TYR A 145 -0.67 -15.33 4.41
N ILE A 146 -0.66 -15.90 5.59
CA ILE A 146 -1.83 -16.13 6.42
C ILE A 146 -1.61 -15.41 7.75
N LEU A 147 -2.62 -14.73 8.25
CA LEU A 147 -2.54 -14.00 9.52
C LEU A 147 -3.90 -13.95 10.21
N ILE A 148 -3.90 -13.56 11.48
CA ILE A 148 -5.12 -13.30 12.25
C ILE A 148 -5.24 -11.78 12.45
N ALA A 149 -6.28 -11.17 11.88
CA ALA A 149 -6.62 -9.77 12.16
C ALA A 149 -7.90 -9.69 12.96
N GLY A 150 -7.78 -9.23 14.21
CA GLY A 150 -8.84 -9.36 15.20
C GLY A 150 -9.08 -10.83 15.52
N ASP A 151 -10.26 -11.33 15.18
CA ASP A 151 -10.69 -12.72 15.36
C ASP A 151 -10.77 -13.49 14.03
N ARG A 152 -10.33 -12.88 12.92
CA ARG A 152 -10.49 -13.43 11.57
C ARG A 152 -9.17 -13.88 10.99
N LYS A 153 -9.14 -15.15 10.59
CA LYS A 153 -8.10 -15.69 9.72
C LYS A 153 -8.30 -15.15 8.31
N GLN A 154 -7.26 -14.55 7.74
CA GLN A 154 -7.30 -13.98 6.40
C GLN A 154 -5.98 -14.21 5.66
N PHE A 155 -6.04 -14.23 4.34
CA PHE A 155 -4.85 -14.28 3.51
C PHE A 155 -4.42 -12.88 3.12
N VAL A 156 -3.12 -12.65 3.08
CA VAL A 156 -2.54 -11.39 2.60
C VAL A 156 -1.59 -11.68 1.44
N ASN A 157 -1.82 -11.04 0.29
CA ASN A 157 -0.87 -11.05 -0.81
C ASN A 157 -0.11 -9.72 -0.84
N LEU A 158 1.22 -9.78 -0.80
CA LEU A 158 2.10 -8.63 -0.98
C LEU A 158 2.84 -8.77 -2.29
N LYS A 159 2.67 -7.82 -3.21
CA LYS A 159 3.47 -7.69 -4.43
C LYS A 159 4.36 -6.44 -4.34
N PHE A 160 5.64 -6.59 -4.68
CA PHE A 160 6.63 -5.52 -4.60
C PHE A 160 7.81 -5.77 -5.55
N PRO A 161 8.61 -4.76 -5.93
CA PRO A 161 9.75 -4.94 -6.81
C PRO A 161 10.75 -5.97 -6.29
N ALA A 162 11.42 -6.68 -7.20
CA ALA A 162 12.51 -7.58 -6.84
C ALA A 162 13.78 -6.82 -6.41
N SER A 163 13.92 -5.57 -6.83
CA SER A 163 14.96 -4.65 -6.40
C SER A 163 14.74 -4.15 -4.97
N THR A 164 15.82 -3.74 -4.32
CA THR A 164 15.78 -3.08 -3.01
C THR A 164 15.49 -1.58 -3.17
N GLY A 165 15.15 -0.90 -2.06
CA GLY A 165 14.90 0.54 -2.02
C GLY A 165 13.42 0.92 -2.10
N GLU A 166 13.15 2.08 -2.68
CA GLU A 166 11.79 2.61 -2.87
C GLU A 166 11.09 1.93 -4.05
N GLY A 167 9.80 1.69 -3.90
CA GLY A 167 8.99 1.10 -4.96
C GLY A 167 7.51 1.08 -4.63
N MET A 168 6.73 0.49 -5.53
CA MET A 168 5.31 0.27 -5.31
C MET A 168 5.08 -0.98 -4.48
N ILE A 169 4.42 -0.83 -3.34
CA ILE A 169 3.85 -1.95 -2.60
C ILE A 169 2.39 -2.11 -2.99
N VAL A 170 2.01 -3.31 -3.40
CA VAL A 170 0.61 -3.72 -3.57
C VAL A 170 0.28 -4.71 -2.47
N ALA A 171 -0.53 -4.29 -1.51
CA ALA A 171 -0.94 -5.10 -0.37
C ALA A 171 -2.42 -5.43 -0.50
N SER A 172 -2.75 -6.72 -0.52
CA SER A 172 -4.13 -7.20 -0.67
C SER A 172 -4.52 -8.12 0.47
N SER A 173 -5.72 -7.95 1.00
CA SER A 173 -6.39 -8.90 1.90
C SER A 173 -7.41 -9.73 1.13
N ILE A 174 -7.54 -11.00 1.48
CA ILE A 174 -8.45 -11.97 0.85
C ILE A 174 -9.16 -12.75 1.96
N THR A 175 -10.49 -12.74 1.95
CA THR A 175 -11.34 -13.48 2.89
C THR A 175 -12.47 -14.19 2.16
N GLY A 176 -13.04 -15.23 2.80
CA GLY A 176 -14.33 -15.77 2.36
C GLY A 176 -15.41 -14.69 2.37
N GLU A 177 -16.36 -14.81 1.44
CA GLU A 177 -17.59 -14.01 1.42
C GLU A 177 -18.64 -14.57 2.39
#